data_AF-A0A1Z5LHP0-F1
#
_entry.id   AF-A0A1Z5LHP0-F1
#
_cell.length_a   1.000
_cell.length_b   1.000
_cell.length_c   1.000
_cell.angle_alpha   90.00
_cell.angle_beta   90.00
_cell.angle_gamma   90.00
#
_symmetry.space_group_name_H-M   'P 1'
#
loop_
_entity.id
_entity.type
_entity.pdbx_description
1 polymer ?
#
loop_
_entity_poly.entity_id
_entity_poly.type
_entity_poly.pdbx_seq_one_letter_code
_entity_poly.pdbx_strand_id
1 'polypeptide(L)'
;MLSLRSLCNLFAQPSGEARALQERARILTAAQRRAASGSTANKNTQIALATLFLNYAVALCRAPRSEETLQGVVQLVAALATAVTEFTDGEAQFRLLVAIGTLCEAGEEVRDICRAVELPEKLQKLSGVQEPSKVARCTSHVLDLLQ
;
A
#
# COMPACT_ATOMS: atom_id res chain seq x y z
N MET A 1 -16.70 3.33 4.20
CA MET A 1 -16.25 3.60 2.80
C MET A 1 -16.05 5.09 2.55
N LEU A 2 -17.06 5.97 2.77
CA LEU A 2 -16.92 7.41 2.51
C LEU A 2 -15.78 8.08 3.28
N SER A 3 -15.60 7.78 4.57
CA SER A 3 -14.48 8.32 5.36
C SER A 3 -13.11 7.96 4.76
N LEU A 4 -12.95 6.77 4.19
CA LEU A 4 -11.70 6.39 3.51
C LEU A 4 -11.47 7.22 2.25
N ARG A 5 -12.53 7.50 1.48
CA ARG A 5 -12.44 8.38 0.31
C ARG A 5 -12.10 9.82 0.70
N SER A 6 -12.68 10.32 1.78
CA SER A 6 -12.29 11.63 2.33
C SER A 6 -10.81 11.68 2.69
N LEU A 7 -10.28 10.63 3.34
CA LEU A 7 -8.86 10.52 3.65
C LEU A 7 -8.00 10.45 2.38
N CYS A 8 -8.41 9.69 1.35
CA CYS A 8 -7.70 9.67 0.07
C CYS A 8 -7.60 11.06 -0.54
N ASN A 9 -8.70 11.82 -0.49
CA ASN A 9 -8.79 13.15 -1.09
C ASN A 9 -7.98 14.21 -0.33
N LEU A 10 -7.55 13.96 0.91
CA LEU A 10 -6.65 14.88 1.62
C LEU A 10 -5.34 15.09 0.86
N PHE A 11 -4.84 14.05 0.20
CA PHE A 11 -3.59 14.08 -0.57
C PHE A 11 -3.68 14.92 -1.86
N ALA A 12 -4.87 15.39 -2.23
CA ALA A 12 -5.03 16.30 -3.36
C ALA A 12 -4.62 17.75 -3.03
N GLN A 13 -4.40 18.07 -1.75
CA GLN A 13 -4.02 19.40 -1.28
C GLN A 13 -2.78 19.31 -0.37
N PRO A 14 -1.78 20.20 -0.49
CA PRO A 14 -0.56 20.14 0.33
C PRO A 14 -0.83 20.14 1.84
N SER A 15 -1.80 20.93 2.31
CA SER A 15 -2.17 20.98 3.73
C SER A 15 -2.85 19.70 4.21
N GLY A 16 -3.67 19.07 3.37
CA GLY A 16 -4.31 17.80 3.67
C GLY A 16 -3.31 16.65 3.71
N GLU A 17 -2.37 16.60 2.76
CA GLU A 17 -1.26 15.65 2.76
C GLU A 17 -0.38 15.79 4.01
N ALA A 18 0.03 17.02 4.35
CA ALA A 18 0.81 17.28 5.55
C ALA A 18 0.09 16.77 6.80
N ARG A 19 -1.23 16.99 6.90
CA ARG A 19 -2.03 16.47 8.02
C ARG A 19 -2.12 14.93 8.01
N ALA A 20 -2.25 14.31 6.85
CA ALA A 20 -2.28 12.86 6.71
C ALA A 20 -0.94 12.22 7.13
N LEU A 21 0.20 12.86 6.80
CA LEU A 21 1.53 12.43 7.23
C LEU A 21 1.74 12.62 8.74
N GLN A 22 1.26 13.73 9.31
CA GLN A 22 1.30 13.98 10.75
C GLN A 22 0.49 12.93 11.54
N GLU A 23 -0.66 12.53 11.02
CA GLU A 23 -1.58 11.57 11.67
C GLU A 23 -1.36 10.12 11.19
N ARG A 24 -0.27 9.85 10.45
CA ARG A 24 -0.05 8.59 9.73
C ARG A 24 -0.14 7.36 10.63
N ALA A 25 0.42 7.41 11.83
CA ALA A 25 0.42 6.27 12.74
C ALA A 25 -1.02 5.84 13.09
N ARG A 26 -1.89 6.82 13.39
CA ARG A 26 -3.29 6.57 13.75
C ARG A 26 -4.10 6.10 12.53
N ILE A 27 -3.90 6.75 11.39
CA ILE A 27 -4.62 6.43 10.14
C ILE A 27 -4.21 5.05 9.63
N LEU A 28 -2.92 4.76 9.51
CA LEU A 28 -2.40 3.48 9.01
C LEU A 28 -2.76 2.32 9.95
N THR A 29 -2.69 2.50 11.27
CA THR A 29 -3.13 1.48 12.24
C THR A 29 -4.63 1.16 12.11
N ALA A 30 -5.46 2.17 11.89
CA ALA A 30 -6.90 1.97 11.66
C ALA A 30 -7.16 1.32 10.29
N ALA A 31 -6.45 1.74 9.26
CA ALA A 31 -6.57 1.21 7.90
C ALA A 31 -6.09 -0.25 7.82
N GLN A 32 -5.00 -0.61 8.48
CA GLN A 32 -4.49 -1.98 8.56
C GLN A 32 -5.50 -2.90 9.26
N ARG A 33 -6.05 -2.48 10.42
CA ARG A 33 -7.12 -3.23 11.10
C ARG A 33 -8.32 -3.45 10.18
N ARG A 34 -8.70 -2.43 9.40
CA ARG A 34 -9.78 -2.59 8.42
C ARG A 34 -9.41 -3.51 7.27
N ALA A 35 -8.17 -3.47 6.80
CA ALA A 35 -7.63 -4.30 5.73
C ALA A 35 -7.54 -5.78 6.13
N ALA A 36 -7.28 -6.09 7.39
CA ALA A 36 -7.31 -7.44 7.95
C ALA A 36 -8.70 -8.12 7.83
N SER A 37 -9.77 -7.33 7.64
CA SER A 37 -11.13 -7.82 7.31
C SER A 37 -11.48 -7.51 5.85
N GLY A 38 -10.49 -7.54 4.96
CA GLY A 38 -10.60 -7.18 3.55
C GLY A 38 -11.38 -8.19 2.72
N SER A 39 -11.21 -9.49 3.03
CA SER A 39 -11.86 -10.60 2.35
C SER A 39 -13.41 -10.54 2.42
N THR A 40 -13.96 -9.98 3.50
CA THR A 40 -15.40 -9.75 3.69
C THR A 40 -15.85 -8.32 3.39
N ALA A 41 -14.91 -7.42 3.06
CA ALA A 41 -15.22 -6.05 2.71
C ALA A 41 -15.74 -5.94 1.28
N ASN A 42 -16.68 -5.02 1.03
CA ASN A 42 -17.09 -4.76 -0.34
C ASN A 42 -15.95 -4.16 -1.19
N LYS A 43 -16.01 -4.36 -2.51
CA LYS A 43 -15.00 -3.89 -3.46
C LYS A 43 -14.65 -2.40 -3.32
N ASN A 44 -15.65 -1.53 -3.10
CA ASN A 44 -15.43 -0.09 -2.96
C ASN A 44 -14.60 0.27 -1.71
N THR A 45 -14.70 -0.54 -0.66
CA THR A 45 -13.90 -0.37 0.56
C THR A 45 -12.47 -0.84 0.33
N GLN A 46 -12.28 -1.98 -0.34
CA GLN A 46 -10.95 -2.47 -0.72
C GLN A 46 -10.23 -1.46 -1.63
N ILE A 47 -10.91 -0.96 -2.67
CA ILE A 47 -10.36 0.06 -3.58
C ILE A 47 -9.99 1.33 -2.81
N ALA A 48 -10.84 1.80 -1.90
CA ALA A 48 -10.55 3.00 -1.10
C ALA A 48 -9.35 2.80 -0.16
N LEU A 49 -9.21 1.63 0.46
CA LEU A 49 -8.03 1.31 1.28
C LEU A 49 -6.76 1.25 0.43
N ALA A 50 -6.79 0.54 -0.70
CA ALA A 50 -5.65 0.43 -1.59
C ALA A 50 -5.22 1.80 -2.12
N THR A 51 -6.19 2.68 -2.43
CA THR A 51 -5.93 4.06 -2.85
C THR A 51 -5.30 4.87 -1.73
N LEU A 52 -5.77 4.73 -0.48
CA LEU A 52 -5.18 5.41 0.67
C LEU A 52 -3.72 4.98 0.87
N PHE A 53 -3.43 3.68 0.78
CA PHE A 53 -2.07 3.15 0.89
C PHE A 53 -1.16 3.64 -0.24
N LEU A 54 -1.66 3.67 -1.48
CA LEU A 54 -0.94 4.23 -2.62
C LEU A 54 -0.61 5.72 -2.41
N ASN A 55 -1.56 6.52 -1.93
CA ASN A 55 -1.32 7.94 -1.67
C ASN A 55 -0.26 8.14 -0.57
N TYR A 56 -0.27 7.31 0.48
CA TYR A 56 0.80 7.32 1.48
C TYR A 56 2.16 6.92 0.89
N ALA A 57 2.23 5.91 0.02
CA ALA A 57 3.47 5.53 -0.64
C ALA A 57 4.07 6.71 -1.42
N VAL A 58 3.25 7.38 -2.25
CA VAL A 58 3.67 8.56 -3.01
C VAL A 58 4.11 9.71 -2.10
N ALA A 59 3.39 9.99 -1.02
CA ALA A 59 3.73 11.07 -0.09
C ALA A 59 5.04 10.77 0.66
N LEU A 60 5.23 9.54 1.14
CA LEU A 60 6.45 9.13 1.85
C LEU A 60 7.67 9.11 0.91
N CYS A 61 7.52 8.71 -0.35
CA CYS A 61 8.61 8.76 -1.33
C CYS A 61 9.02 10.19 -1.71
N ARG A 62 8.12 11.18 -1.60
CA ARG A 62 8.43 12.61 -1.83
C ARG A 62 8.98 13.32 -0.59
N ALA A 63 8.69 12.80 0.60
CA ALA A 63 9.15 13.40 1.84
C ALA A 63 10.69 13.28 1.95
N PRO A 64 11.36 14.27 2.58
CA PRO A 64 12.77 14.17 2.87
C PRO A 64 13.08 12.89 3.67
N ARG A 65 14.21 12.26 3.35
CA ARG A 65 14.68 11.08 4.07
C ARG A 65 15.02 11.48 5.50
N SER A 66 14.35 10.81 6.45
CA SER A 66 14.52 10.97 7.88
C SER A 66 14.09 9.68 8.57
N GLU A 67 14.48 9.51 9.83
CA GLU A 67 14.02 8.38 10.66
C GLU A 67 12.48 8.35 10.75
N GLU A 68 11.86 9.53 10.84
CA GLU A 68 10.41 9.67 10.91
C GLU A 68 9.72 9.16 9.63
N THR A 69 10.26 9.52 8.46
CA THR A 69 9.76 9.05 7.16
C THR A 69 9.93 7.53 7.04
N LEU A 70 11.07 6.99 7.49
CA LEU A 70 11.35 5.55 7.45
C LEU A 70 10.39 4.76 8.34
N GLN A 71 10.09 5.24 9.55
CA GLN A 71 9.06 4.64 10.41
C GLN A 71 7.68 4.65 9.73
N GLY A 72 7.35 5.71 8.98
CA GLY A 72 6.14 5.77 8.17
C GLY A 72 6.11 4.69 7.07
N VAL A 73 7.24 4.44 6.41
CA VAL A 73 7.40 3.37 5.42
C VAL A 73 7.19 1.99 6.05
N VAL A 74 7.80 1.72 7.20
CA VAL A 74 7.62 0.45 7.93
C VAL A 74 6.14 0.21 8.27
N GLN A 75 5.45 1.22 8.79
CA GLN A 75 4.02 1.13 9.10
C GLN A 75 3.17 0.86 7.85
N LEU A 76 3.48 1.53 6.75
CA LEU A 76 2.76 1.34 5.49
C LEU A 76 3.02 -0.06 4.90
N VAL A 77 4.27 -0.54 4.92
CA VAL A 77 4.63 -1.87 4.43
C VAL A 77 3.93 -2.97 5.23
N ALA A 78 3.82 -2.84 6.55
CA ALA A 78 3.04 -3.77 7.38
C ALA A 78 1.54 -3.78 6.99
N ALA A 79 0.97 -2.60 6.70
CA ALA A 79 -0.41 -2.49 6.22
C ALA A 79 -0.61 -3.10 4.83
N LEU A 80 0.34 -2.89 3.91
CA LEU A 80 0.35 -3.47 2.57
C LEU A 80 0.46 -5.00 2.61
N ALA A 81 1.35 -5.55 3.44
CA ALA A 81 1.50 -6.99 3.62
C ALA A 81 0.19 -7.65 4.09
N THR A 82 -0.53 -6.99 5.01
CA THR A 82 -1.86 -7.42 5.46
C THR A 82 -2.90 -7.33 4.34
N ALA A 83 -2.90 -6.23 3.58
CA ALA A 83 -3.90 -6.00 2.55
C ALA A 83 -3.73 -6.94 1.33
N VAL A 84 -2.49 -7.24 0.95
CA VAL A 84 -2.18 -8.17 -0.14
C VAL A 84 -2.78 -9.53 0.14
N THR A 85 -2.74 -10.03 1.38
CA THR A 85 -3.31 -11.35 1.74
C THR A 85 -4.83 -11.36 1.69
N GLU A 86 -5.48 -10.26 2.07
CA GLU A 86 -6.93 -10.20 2.28
C GLU A 86 -7.75 -9.68 1.10
N PHE A 87 -7.18 -8.88 0.20
CA PHE A 87 -7.96 -8.24 -0.86
C PHE A 87 -8.26 -9.21 -2.00
N THR A 88 -9.49 -9.14 -2.50
CA THR A 88 -10.03 -10.02 -3.54
C THR A 88 -10.42 -9.28 -4.81
N ASP A 89 -10.64 -7.96 -4.73
CA ASP A 89 -10.94 -7.12 -5.87
C ASP A 89 -9.66 -6.82 -6.67
N GLY A 90 -9.69 -7.10 -7.98
CA GLY A 90 -8.52 -6.95 -8.85
C GLY A 90 -8.04 -5.50 -9.04
N GLU A 91 -8.93 -4.50 -8.94
CA GLU A 91 -8.54 -3.09 -9.00
C GLU A 91 -7.85 -2.68 -7.68
N ALA A 92 -8.35 -3.15 -6.54
CA ALA A 92 -7.71 -2.94 -5.25
C ALA A 92 -6.34 -3.62 -5.19
N GLN A 93 -6.23 -4.88 -5.62
CA GLN A 93 -4.95 -5.59 -5.71
C GLN A 93 -3.95 -4.88 -6.61
N PHE A 94 -4.38 -4.42 -7.79
CA PHE A 94 -3.52 -3.64 -8.69
C PHE A 94 -3.00 -2.36 -8.02
N ARG A 95 -3.85 -1.61 -7.31
CA ARG A 95 -3.42 -0.41 -6.57
C ARG A 95 -2.44 -0.72 -5.43
N LEU A 96 -2.60 -1.84 -4.73
CA LEU A 96 -1.62 -2.30 -3.74
C LEU A 96 -0.27 -2.58 -4.39
N LEU A 97 -0.25 -3.26 -5.54
CA LEU A 97 0.98 -3.55 -6.28
C LEU A 97 1.68 -2.26 -6.73
N VAL A 98 0.93 -1.28 -7.23
CA VAL A 98 1.48 0.03 -7.58
C VAL A 98 2.06 0.74 -6.34
N ALA A 99 1.40 0.66 -5.19
CA ALA A 99 1.91 1.23 -3.94
C ALA A 99 3.22 0.59 -3.51
N ILE A 100 3.30 -0.75 -3.57
CA ILE A 100 4.50 -1.50 -3.23
C ILE A 100 5.65 -1.16 -4.20
N GLY A 101 5.40 -1.20 -5.51
CA GLY A 101 6.41 -0.82 -6.50
C GLY A 101 6.92 0.61 -6.32
N THR A 102 6.02 1.55 -6.01
CA THR A 102 6.38 2.95 -5.71
C THR A 102 7.34 3.05 -4.52
N LEU A 103 7.16 2.21 -3.49
CA LEU A 103 8.07 2.14 -2.34
C LEU A 103 9.40 1.47 -2.69
N CYS A 104 9.37 0.37 -3.45
CA CYS A 104 10.57 -0.37 -3.86
C CYS A 104 11.54 0.47 -4.71
N GLU A 105 11.01 1.39 -5.50
CA GLU A 105 11.78 2.37 -6.29
C GLU A 105 12.45 3.44 -5.41
N ALA A 106 12.04 3.59 -4.15
CA ALA A 106 12.59 4.62 -3.27
C ALA A 106 14.05 4.32 -2.84
N GLY A 107 14.47 3.06 -2.84
CA GLY A 107 15.84 2.64 -2.54
C GLY A 107 15.95 1.30 -1.81
N GLU A 108 17.17 0.78 -1.70
CA GLU A 108 17.46 -0.57 -1.17
C GLU A 108 16.95 -0.78 0.26
N GLU A 109 17.11 0.20 1.14
CA GLU A 109 16.61 0.14 2.52
C GLU A 109 15.10 -0.14 2.59
N VAL A 110 14.32 0.38 1.64
CA VAL A 110 12.87 0.13 1.58
C VAL A 110 12.59 -1.28 1.05
N ARG A 111 13.40 -1.78 0.11
CA ARG A 111 13.31 -3.15 -0.37
C ARG A 111 13.66 -4.16 0.73
N ASP A 112 14.66 -3.88 1.55
CA ASP A 112 14.98 -4.67 2.75
C ASP A 112 13.78 -4.75 3.71
N ILE A 113 13.10 -3.63 3.96
CA ILE A 113 11.88 -3.60 4.79
C ILE A 113 10.76 -4.45 4.18
N CYS A 114 10.55 -4.38 2.86
CA CYS A 114 9.59 -5.22 2.15
C CYS A 114 9.94 -6.70 2.25
N ARG A 115 11.22 -7.07 2.09
CA ARG A 115 11.69 -8.46 2.27
C ARG A 115 11.52 -8.93 3.72
N ALA A 116 11.78 -8.08 4.70
CA ALA A 116 11.66 -8.43 6.12
C ALA A 116 10.23 -8.78 6.56
N VAL A 117 9.20 -8.32 5.84
CA VAL A 117 7.80 -8.69 6.09
C VAL A 117 7.30 -9.82 5.19
N GLU A 118 8.20 -10.52 4.50
CA GLU A 118 7.88 -11.63 3.58
C GLU A 118 6.91 -11.20 2.45
N LEU A 119 7.08 -9.98 1.95
CA LEU A 119 6.23 -9.45 0.90
C LEU A 119 6.35 -10.25 -0.42
N PRO A 120 7.55 -10.68 -0.88
CA PRO A 120 7.68 -11.51 -2.08
C PRO A 120 6.83 -12.79 -2.03
N GLU A 121 6.87 -13.51 -0.90
CA GLU A 121 6.14 -14.75 -0.68
C GLU A 121 4.61 -14.50 -0.70
N LYS A 122 4.17 -13.41 -0.06
CA LYS A 122 2.75 -13.01 -0.05
C LYS A 122 2.26 -12.58 -1.44
N LEU A 123 3.13 -12.01 -2.27
CA LEU A 123 2.81 -11.56 -3.62
C LEU A 123 2.69 -12.72 -4.61
N GLN A 124 3.34 -13.86 -4.36
CA GLN A 124 3.33 -15.00 -5.28
C GLN A 124 1.91 -15.49 -5.64
N LYS A 125 0.94 -15.35 -4.73
CA LYS A 125 -0.46 -15.72 -4.97
C LYS A 125 -1.16 -14.85 -6.03
N LEU A 126 -0.66 -13.62 -6.26
CA LEU A 126 -1.20 -12.69 -7.24
C LEU A 126 -0.66 -12.94 -8.66
N SER A 127 0.47 -13.65 -8.78
CA SER A 127 1.04 -14.05 -10.08
C SER A 127 0.12 -14.96 -10.89
N GLY A 128 -0.79 -15.69 -10.23
CA GLY A 128 -1.77 -16.56 -10.87
C GLY A 128 -3.09 -15.87 -11.29
N VAL A 129 -3.26 -14.57 -11.00
CA VAL A 129 -4.50 -13.84 -11.31
C VAL A 129 -4.60 -13.57 -12.81
N GLN A 130 -5.51 -14.25 -13.49
CA GLN A 130 -5.71 -14.10 -14.94
C GLN A 130 -6.47 -12.82 -15.30
N GLU A 131 -7.48 -12.46 -14.51
CA GLU A 131 -8.31 -11.28 -14.73
C GLU A 131 -8.43 -10.43 -13.45
N PRO A 132 -8.08 -9.14 -13.50
CA PRO A 132 -7.52 -8.43 -14.65
C PRO A 132 -6.03 -8.75 -14.85
N SER A 133 -5.60 -9.01 -16.08
CA SER A 133 -4.21 -9.44 -16.42
C SER A 133 -3.12 -8.47 -15.94
N LYS A 134 -3.46 -7.20 -15.72
CA LYS A 134 -2.56 -6.19 -15.13
C LYS A 134 -2.09 -6.54 -13.72
N VAL A 135 -2.85 -7.34 -12.95
CA VAL A 135 -2.45 -7.77 -11.60
C VAL A 135 -1.23 -8.67 -11.71
N ALA A 136 -1.33 -9.81 -12.42
CA ALA A 136 -0.21 -10.72 -12.59
C ALA A 136 1.02 -10.04 -13.20
N ARG A 137 0.83 -9.22 -14.25
CA ARG A 137 1.94 -8.46 -14.87
C ARG A 137 2.63 -7.52 -13.88
N CYS A 138 1.86 -6.76 -13.11
CA CYS A 138 2.42 -5.85 -12.11
C CYS A 138 3.06 -6.61 -10.94
N THR A 139 2.53 -7.78 -10.58
CA THR A 139 3.16 -8.67 -9.58
C THR A 139 4.54 -9.11 -10.03
N SER A 140 4.71 -9.56 -11.28
CA SER A 140 6.03 -9.93 -11.81
C SER A 140 7.03 -8.78 -11.71
N HIS A 141 6.65 -7.58 -12.16
CA HIS A 141 7.51 -6.40 -12.05
C HIS A 141 7.90 -6.07 -10.60
N VAL A 142 6.97 -6.15 -9.66
CA VAL A 142 7.24 -5.87 -8.25
C VAL A 142 8.15 -6.94 -7.64
N LEU A 143 7.98 -8.21 -8.01
CA LEU A 143 8.85 -9.29 -7.56
C LEU A 143 10.28 -9.13 -8.10
N ASP A 144 10.45 -8.70 -9.34
CA ASP A 144 11.78 -8.42 -9.92
C ASP A 144 12.49 -7.28 -9.18
N LEU A 145 11.75 -6.28 -8.69
CA LEU A 145 12.30 -5.21 -7.85
C LEU A 145 12.70 -5.68 -6.44
N LEU A 146 12.24 -6.84 -5.98
CA LEU A 146 12.49 -7.36 -4.63
C LEU A 146 13.52 -8.49 -4.59
N GLN A 147 14.04 -8.92 -5.75
CA GLN A 147 15.16 -9.87 -5.89
C GLN A 147 16.49 -9.17 -5.64
#